data_AF-A0A7S4N6Q3-F1
#
_entry.id   AF-A0A7S4N6Q3-F1
#
_cell.length_a   1.000
_cell.length_b   1.000
_cell.length_c   1.000
_cell.angle_alpha   90.00
_cell.angle_beta   90.00
_cell.angle_gamma   90.00
#
_symmetry.space_group_name_H-M   'P 1'
#
loop_
_entity.id
_entity.type
_entity.pdbx_description
1 polymer ?
#
loop_
_entity_poly.entity_id
_entity_poly.type
_entity_poly.pdbx_seq_one_letter_code
_entity_poly.pdbx_strand_id
1 'polypeptide(L)'
;GSLGPSGGGAPPRDRLREKTPRRSKLTFRSTVSVQPIPQRSEYSSRIKSRIWSDRYEIQSNATRNAVEFAAEGWNWRTVTEDDGMFVCTASGELIHPVHCQTFYAEQMTTDNIPTVSAADTMF
;
A
#
# COMPACT_ATOMS: atom_id res chain seq x y z
N GLY A 1 47.34 -14.86 -73.29
CA GLY A 1 46.83 -15.23 -71.95
C GLY A 1 47.95 -15.08 -70.95
N SER A 2 47.71 -14.36 -69.86
CA SER A 2 48.61 -14.32 -68.71
C SER A 2 47.75 -14.16 -67.46
N LEU A 3 47.46 -15.29 -66.82
CA LEU A 3 46.93 -15.35 -65.47
C LEU A 3 48.03 -15.95 -64.59
N GLY A 4 48.44 -15.20 -63.58
CA GLY A 4 49.31 -15.62 -62.50
C GLY A 4 48.99 -14.74 -61.28
N PRO A 5 48.45 -15.29 -60.18
CA PRO A 5 48.01 -14.53 -59.02
C PRO A 5 49.04 -14.54 -57.89
N SER A 6 48.71 -13.79 -56.84
CA SER A 6 49.04 -14.06 -55.43
C SER A 6 50.29 -13.38 -54.86
N GLY A 7 50.01 -12.40 -53.99
CA GLY A 7 50.98 -11.81 -53.09
C GLY A 7 50.32 -10.78 -52.18
N GLY A 8 49.25 -11.20 -51.49
CA GLY A 8 48.48 -10.35 -50.59
C GLY A 8 49.34 -9.74 -49.49
N GLY A 9 49.50 -8.42 -49.54
CA GLY A 9 49.98 -7.65 -48.40
C GLY A 9 48.96 -7.78 -47.27
N ALA A 10 49.42 -8.32 -46.14
CA ALA A 10 48.62 -8.44 -44.94
C ALA A 10 47.98 -7.09 -44.57
N PRO A 11 46.68 -7.04 -44.23
CA PRO A 11 46.08 -5.81 -43.75
C PRO A 11 46.72 -5.42 -42.41
N PRO A 12 46.75 -4.12 -42.07
CA PRO A 12 47.32 -3.65 -40.82
C PRO A 12 46.62 -4.34 -39.64
N ARG A 13 47.44 -4.84 -38.70
CA ARG A 13 47.04 -5.46 -37.44
C ARG A 13 45.84 -4.76 -36.82
N ASP A 14 44.86 -5.57 -36.44
CA ASP A 14 43.67 -5.20 -35.69
C ASP A 14 43.97 -4.08 -34.69
N ARG A 15 43.55 -2.87 -35.05
CA ARG A 15 43.40 -1.80 -34.09
C ARG A 15 42.27 -2.25 -33.19
N LEU A 16 42.59 -2.90 -32.07
CA LEU A 16 41.70 -3.05 -30.94
C LEU A 16 41.12 -1.66 -30.69
N ARG A 17 39.90 -1.44 -31.17
CA ARG A 17 39.16 -0.24 -30.89
C ARG A 17 38.90 -0.32 -29.39
N GLU A 18 39.76 0.31 -28.61
CA GLU A 18 39.51 0.56 -27.20
C GLU A 18 38.10 1.13 -27.13
N LYS A 19 37.18 0.33 -26.61
CA LYS A 19 35.85 0.80 -26.24
C LYS A 19 36.10 1.71 -25.04
N THR A 20 36.47 2.95 -25.31
CA THR A 20 36.49 3.99 -24.29
C THR A 20 35.14 3.92 -23.59
N PRO A 21 35.08 3.70 -22.26
CA PRO A 21 33.82 3.63 -21.56
C PRO A 21 33.08 4.92 -21.89
N ARG A 22 31.93 4.80 -22.55
CA ARG A 22 31.09 5.95 -22.86
C ARG A 22 30.71 6.52 -21.51
N ARG A 23 31.41 7.58 -21.07
CA ARG A 23 30.99 8.38 -19.93
C ARG A 23 29.59 8.85 -20.31
N SER A 24 28.56 8.25 -19.72
CA SER A 24 27.20 8.76 -19.83
C SER A 24 27.23 10.14 -19.22
N LYS A 25 27.37 11.17 -20.06
CA LYS A 25 27.35 12.56 -19.62
C LYS A 25 25.89 12.86 -19.29
N LEU A 26 25.51 12.61 -18.04
CA LEU A 26 24.25 13.08 -17.48
C LEU A 26 24.33 14.61 -17.46
N THR A 27 23.46 15.24 -18.24
CA THR A 27 23.36 16.70 -18.32
C THR A 27 21.99 17.12 -17.85
N PHE A 28 21.94 18.11 -16.97
CA PHE A 28 20.67 18.69 -16.53
C PHE A 28 20.19 19.72 -17.54
N ARG A 29 18.88 19.74 -17.80
CA ARG A 29 18.24 20.85 -18.51
C ARG A 29 18.25 22.07 -17.60
N SER A 30 18.73 23.20 -18.12
CA SER A 30 18.73 24.49 -17.42
C SER A 30 17.36 25.17 -17.42
N THR A 31 16.45 24.74 -18.30
CA THR A 31 15.10 25.28 -18.40
C THR A 31 14.16 24.52 -17.49
N VAL A 32 13.49 25.25 -16.60
CA VAL A 32 12.43 24.73 -15.74
C VAL A 32 11.08 25.24 -16.22
N SER A 33 10.03 24.42 -16.10
CA SER A 33 8.64 24.84 -16.29
C SER A 33 8.01 25.04 -14.92
N VAL A 34 7.46 26.22 -14.67
CA VAL A 34 6.68 26.50 -13.47
C VAL A 34 5.21 26.30 -13.82
N GLN A 35 4.54 25.40 -13.10
CA GLN A 35 3.11 25.17 -13.22
C GLN A 35 2.45 25.54 -11.89
N PRO A 36 1.40 26.39 -11.89
CA PRO A 36 0.69 26.70 -10.67
C PRO A 36 -0.05 25.46 -10.17
N ILE A 37 -0.04 25.24 -8.86
CA ILE A 37 -0.83 24.20 -8.20
C ILE A 37 -2.17 24.83 -7.81
N PRO A 38 -3.32 24.27 -8.26
CA PRO A 38 -4.63 24.80 -7.90
C PRO A 38 -4.84 24.80 -6.38
N GLN A 39 -5.43 25.86 -5.87
CA GLN A 39 -5.86 25.91 -4.48
C GLN A 39 -7.04 24.96 -4.24
N ARG A 40 -7.24 24.56 -2.98
CA ARG A 40 -8.34 23.66 -2.60
C ARG A 40 -9.70 24.15 -3.11
N SER A 41 -9.95 25.45 -3.09
CA SER A 41 -11.20 26.07 -3.55
C SER A 41 -11.48 25.84 -5.04
N GLU A 42 -10.44 25.74 -5.87
CA GLU A 42 -10.52 25.65 -7.33
C GLU A 42 -10.99 24.27 -7.83
N TYR A 43 -10.90 23.23 -7.01
CA TYR A 43 -11.40 21.90 -7.37
C TYR A 43 -12.93 21.81 -7.27
N SER A 44 -13.54 21.05 -8.19
CA SER A 44 -14.96 20.71 -8.11
C SER A 44 -15.27 19.85 -6.88
N SER A 45 -16.52 19.83 -6.43
CA SER A 45 -16.97 18.97 -5.31
C SER A 45 -16.62 17.51 -5.53
N ARG A 46 -16.80 17.00 -6.76
CA ARG A 46 -16.45 15.63 -7.16
C ARG A 46 -14.95 15.33 -7.03
N ILE A 47 -14.09 16.28 -7.35
CA ILE A 47 -12.63 16.09 -7.20
C ILE A 47 -12.27 16.17 -5.71
N LYS A 48 -12.85 17.13 -4.98
CA LYS A 48 -12.62 17.30 -3.55
C LYS A 48 -12.94 16.03 -2.76
N SER A 49 -14.07 15.39 -3.04
CA SER A 49 -14.50 14.17 -2.35
C SER A 49 -13.66 12.92 -2.66
N ARG A 50 -12.77 12.99 -3.66
CA ARG A 50 -11.84 11.91 -4.01
C ARG A 50 -10.43 12.14 -3.48
N ILE A 51 -10.06 13.40 -3.24
CA ILE A 51 -8.74 13.78 -2.74
C ILE A 51 -8.74 13.86 -1.21
N TRP A 52 -9.84 14.34 -0.62
CA TRP A 52 -9.94 14.55 0.82
C TRP A 52 -11.05 13.71 1.42
N SER A 53 -10.71 13.00 2.49
CA SER A 53 -11.66 12.36 3.39
C SER A 53 -12.56 13.39 4.06
N ASP A 54 -13.83 13.05 4.24
CA ASP A 54 -14.76 13.89 4.98
C ASP A 54 -14.53 13.78 6.50
N ARG A 55 -15.05 14.73 7.26
CA ARG A 55 -14.91 14.77 8.73
C ARG A 55 -15.38 13.49 9.42
N TYR A 56 -16.45 12.87 8.89
CA TYR A 56 -17.02 11.65 9.46
C TYR A 56 -16.11 10.46 9.25
N GLU A 57 -15.47 10.37 8.07
CA GLU A 57 -14.50 9.34 7.75
C GLU A 57 -13.26 9.47 8.64
N ILE A 58 -12.75 10.70 8.81
CA ILE A 58 -11.61 10.98 9.71
C ILE A 58 -11.96 10.57 11.16
N GLN A 59 -13.15 10.92 11.64
CA GLN A 59 -13.59 10.56 12.98
C GLN A 59 -13.76 9.05 13.16
N SER A 60 -14.36 8.38 12.17
CA SER A 60 -14.53 6.93 12.16
C SER A 60 -13.18 6.22 12.16
N ASN A 61 -12.25 6.64 11.30
CA ASN A 61 -10.89 6.10 11.27
C ASN A 61 -10.14 6.36 12.57
N ALA A 62 -10.24 7.54 13.17
CA ALA A 62 -9.62 7.83 14.46
C ALA A 62 -10.16 6.91 15.57
N THR A 63 -11.47 6.68 15.59
CA THR A 63 -12.12 5.78 16.56
C THR A 63 -11.67 4.35 16.37
N ARG A 64 -11.63 3.87 15.13
CA ARG A 64 -11.13 2.53 14.78
C ARG A 64 -9.65 2.36 15.17
N ASN A 65 -8.81 3.31 14.77
CA ASN A 65 -7.37 3.30 15.08
C ASN A 65 -7.12 3.31 16.59
N ALA A 66 -7.93 4.01 17.38
CA ALA A 66 -7.80 4.04 18.84
C ALA A 66 -8.07 2.66 19.45
N VAL A 67 -9.10 1.95 18.98
CA VAL A 67 -9.42 0.58 19.45
C VAL A 67 -8.31 -0.40 19.07
N GLU A 68 -7.81 -0.33 17.83
CA GLU A 68 -6.72 -1.18 17.34
C GLU A 68 -5.44 -0.96 18.13
N PHE A 69 -5.03 0.30 18.31
CA PHE A 69 -3.80 0.62 19.02
C PHE A 69 -3.88 0.30 20.51
N ALA A 70 -5.06 0.42 21.11
CA ALA A 70 -5.30 -0.04 22.48
C ALA A 70 -5.16 -1.56 22.62
N ALA A 71 -5.63 -2.33 21.64
CA ALA A 71 -5.50 -3.80 21.63
C ALA A 71 -4.04 -4.26 21.56
N GLU A 72 -3.17 -3.43 20.99
CA GLU A 72 -1.73 -3.67 20.84
C GLU A 72 -0.91 -3.07 22.00
N GLY A 73 -1.59 -2.66 23.07
CA GLY A 73 -0.94 -2.14 24.28
C GLY A 73 -0.29 -0.78 24.09
N TRP A 74 -0.79 0.05 23.16
CA TRP A 74 -0.27 1.38 22.88
C TRP A 74 1.22 1.39 22.48
N ASN A 75 1.71 0.29 21.92
CA ASN A 75 3.11 0.12 21.54
C ASN A 75 3.29 0.12 20.02
N TRP A 76 3.72 1.25 19.47
CA TRP A 76 3.89 1.44 18.02
C TRP A 76 4.92 0.49 17.38
N ARG A 77 5.78 -0.16 18.17
CA ARG A 77 6.78 -1.12 17.68
C ARG A 77 6.22 -2.51 17.39
N THR A 78 5.03 -2.80 17.90
CA THR A 78 4.38 -4.11 17.79
C THR A 78 3.00 -4.00 17.14
N VAL A 79 2.75 -2.90 16.42
CA VAL A 79 1.50 -2.71 15.68
C VAL A 79 1.41 -3.73 14.56
N THR A 80 0.22 -4.27 14.38
CA THR A 80 -0.12 -5.25 13.36
C THR A 80 -0.05 -4.59 12.00
N GLU A 81 0.85 -5.09 11.16
CA GLU A 81 0.95 -4.70 9.75
C GLU A 81 -0.13 -5.39 8.90
N ASP A 82 -0.28 -4.97 7.65
CA ASP A 82 -1.33 -5.44 6.73
C ASP A 82 -1.39 -6.98 6.60
N ASP A 83 -0.23 -7.66 6.66
CA ASP A 83 -0.13 -9.13 6.60
C ASP A 83 -0.81 -9.85 7.78
N GLY A 84 -0.99 -9.14 8.91
CA GLY A 84 -1.66 -9.64 10.10
C GLY A 84 -3.16 -9.31 10.16
N MET A 85 -3.70 -8.65 9.14
CA MET A 85 -5.11 -8.27 9.08
C MET A 85 -5.94 -9.29 8.26
N PHE A 86 -7.24 -9.36 8.54
CA PHE A 86 -8.17 -10.15 7.74
C PHE A 86 -8.67 -9.34 6.55
N VAL A 87 -8.87 -9.97 5.39
CA VAL A 87 -9.50 -9.32 4.24
C VAL A 87 -11.01 -9.57 4.28
N CYS A 88 -11.80 -8.50 4.34
CA CYS A 88 -13.25 -8.59 4.18
C CYS A 88 -13.58 -9.01 2.74
N THR A 89 -14.27 -10.14 2.56
CA THR A 89 -14.61 -10.66 1.22
C THR A 89 -15.64 -9.81 0.47
N ALA A 90 -16.42 -8.99 1.20
CA ALA A 90 -17.45 -8.13 0.61
C ALA A 90 -16.93 -6.74 0.23
N SER A 91 -16.13 -6.10 1.10
CA SER A 91 -15.59 -4.74 0.87
C SER A 91 -14.16 -4.73 0.33
N GLY A 92 -13.40 -5.81 0.52
CA GLY A 92 -11.97 -5.87 0.22
C GLY A 92 -11.09 -5.15 1.24
N GLU A 93 -11.67 -4.63 2.33
CA GLU A 93 -10.94 -3.88 3.37
C GLU A 93 -10.16 -4.81 4.29
N LEU A 94 -9.05 -4.28 4.84
CA LEU A 94 -8.28 -4.94 5.89
C LEU A 94 -8.92 -4.67 7.25
N ILE A 95 -9.20 -5.75 7.98
CA ILE A 95 -9.87 -5.75 9.27
C ILE A 95 -8.89 -6.26 10.32
N HIS A 96 -8.58 -5.40 11.29
CA HIS A 96 -7.74 -5.78 12.41
C HIS A 96 -8.41 -6.92 13.24
N PRO A 97 -7.67 -7.94 13.70
CA PRO A 97 -8.25 -9.10 14.39
C PRO A 97 -9.10 -8.78 15.63
N VAL A 98 -8.80 -7.67 16.32
CA VAL A 98 -9.57 -7.21 17.48
C VAL A 98 -11.06 -7.04 17.16
N HIS A 99 -11.41 -6.59 15.95
CA HIS A 99 -12.78 -6.36 15.55
C HIS A 99 -13.53 -7.65 15.23
N CYS A 100 -12.83 -8.79 15.14
CA CYS A 100 -13.44 -10.11 14.97
C CYS A 100 -13.50 -10.87 16.30
N GLN A 101 -12.50 -10.69 17.17
CA GLN A 101 -12.44 -11.36 18.47
C GLN A 101 -13.57 -10.92 19.42
N THR A 102 -13.96 -9.64 19.38
CA THR A 102 -15.10 -9.10 20.14
C THR A 102 -16.42 -9.78 19.76
N PHE A 103 -16.65 -10.03 18.46
CA PHE A 103 -17.87 -10.71 17.99
C PHE A 103 -18.04 -12.13 18.55
N TYR A 104 -16.95 -12.89 18.69
CA TYR A 104 -17.02 -14.25 19.25
C TYR A 104 -17.17 -14.25 20.77
N ALA A 105 -16.56 -13.29 21.47
CA ALA A 105 -16.70 -13.16 22.92
C ALA A 105 -18.14 -12.79 23.33
N GLU A 106 -18.81 -11.91 22.57
CA GLU A 106 -20.18 -11.49 22.84
C GLU A 106 -21.20 -12.63 22.60
N GLN A 107 -21.04 -13.42 21.51
CA GLN A 107 -21.91 -14.56 21.22
C GLN A 107 -21.85 -15.67 22.29
N MET A 108 -20.70 -15.89 22.93
CA MET A 108 -20.59 -16.90 24.00
C MET A 108 -21.23 -16.49 25.33
N THR A 109 -21.57 -15.22 25.52
CA THR A 109 -22.27 -14.75 26.74
C THR A 109 -23.79 -14.82 26.63
N THR A 110 -24.35 -14.79 25.41
CA THR A 110 -25.80 -14.82 25.20
C THR A 110 -26.39 -16.23 25.17
N ASP A 111 -25.58 -17.25 24.94
CA ASP A 111 -26.03 -18.65 24.88
C ASP A 111 -26.11 -19.33 26.27
N ASN A 112 -25.96 -18.58 27.36
CA ASN A 112 -25.94 -19.13 28.71
C ASN A 112 -26.85 -18.39 29.70
N ILE A 113 -28.05 -17.98 29.25
CA ILE A 113 -29.15 -17.75 30.19
C ILE A 113 -29.76 -19.12 30.52
N PRO A 114 -29.59 -19.67 31.73
CA PRO A 114 -30.43 -20.78 32.14
C PRO A 114 -31.88 -20.29 32.12
N THR A 115 -32.70 -20.91 31.28
CA THR A 115 -34.16 -20.80 31.36
C THR A 115 -34.57 -21.27 32.74
N VAL A 116 -34.67 -20.34 33.70
CA VAL A 116 -35.36 -20.60 34.95
C VAL A 116 -36.84 -20.73 34.61
N SER A 117 -37.25 -21.98 34.45
CA SER A 117 -38.64 -22.38 34.31
C SER A 117 -39.44 -21.78 35.47
N ALA A 118 -40.35 -20.85 35.15
CA ALA A 118 -41.29 -20.26 36.09
C ALA A 118 -42.43 -21.23 36.43
N ALA A 119 -42.08 -22.45 36.87
CA ALA A 119 -43.04 -23.49 37.21
C ALA A 119 -42.88 -24.07 38.62
N ASP A 120 -42.10 -23.42 39.50
CA ASP A 120 -41.92 -23.88 40.87
C ASP A 120 -42.09 -22.74 41.88
N THR A 121 -43.33 -22.23 41.99
CA THR A 121 -43.80 -21.54 43.19
C THR A 121 -45.26 -21.90 43.42
N MET A 122 -45.49 -23.12 43.91
CA MET A 122 -46.72 -23.53 44.58
C MET A 122 -46.37 -23.75 46.05
N PHE A 123 -46.68 -22.77 46.90
CA PHE A 123 -47.21 -22.93 48.25
C PHE A 123 -47.95 -21.66 48.65
#